data_AF-A0A5C6ED52-F1
#
_entry.id   AF-A0A5C6ED52-F1
#
_cell.length_a   1.000
_cell.length_b   1.000
_cell.length_c   1.000
_cell.angle_alpha   90.00
_cell.angle_beta   90.00
_cell.angle_gamma   90.00
#
_symmetry.space_group_name_H-M   'P 1'
#
loop_
_entity.id
_entity.type
_entity.pdbx_description
1 polymer ?
#
loop_
_entity_poly.entity_id
_entity_poly.type
_entity_poly.pdbx_seq_one_letter_code
_entity_poly.pdbx_strand_id
1 'polypeptide(L)'
;MNKIFLLSFFVLFCISNANSADIPDVLVIGDSISLGYTPNVIAMMHDEANVVHHKGNAQHTGTGLAKIDAWLGDTEWDVIHFNWGLWDLCYRHPESKVQGQRDKERGTLTTSLEQYEQNLNQLVQRLRKTNATLIWANTTVVPQLEAGRRVDDDLKYNAVAARVMQKHGVVVNDLNKLSRKFSTEMFKKPGDVHFTAEGYQQLAVQVSESIRSALQRGEEGARTVSQVFFGSCIKQEQPMPLLAKMADLSPDLMIFLGDNIYGDTEDMDVLRAKYAVLSSDRGFQRLRQSCPTLATWDDHDFGVNDGGADYSKRLESERIFEDFWFNDLSVEARSRPGVYDAKFFGPPEKRLQVIMLDTRYFRSPLKQGDKRIGGSWLPDSDPSKTMLGEDQWTWLEEQLSKPANVRIIASSIQFLAEAVGQETWSNLPRERHRMLDLLKSTNANGVIFISGDRHWSELSSLSQGVPYPIYDFTSSSFNQLHGRGTPTENRFRHLPNTFHQANYGVIRIDWDAVEPSAMLEIRDLSGETQLQHQVDWEE
;
A
#
# COMPACT_ATOMS: atom_id res chain seq x y z
N MET A 1 -23.29 -44.57 60.64
CA MET A 1 -21.94 -44.61 60.06
C MET A 1 -21.99 -43.90 58.72
N ASN A 2 -21.34 -42.74 58.65
CA ASN A 2 -21.26 -41.85 57.49
C ASN A 2 -20.54 -42.53 56.31
N LYS A 3 -21.10 -42.39 55.10
CA LYS A 3 -20.31 -42.44 53.86
C LYS A 3 -20.77 -41.29 52.95
N ILE A 4 -19.98 -40.22 53.00
CA ILE A 4 -20.02 -39.10 52.08
C ILE A 4 -19.44 -39.59 50.75
N PHE A 5 -20.21 -39.45 49.67
CA PHE A 5 -19.71 -39.61 48.29
C PHE A 5 -18.98 -38.32 47.92
N LEU A 6 -17.64 -38.38 47.84
CA LEU A 6 -16.86 -37.35 47.14
C LEU A 6 -16.83 -37.72 45.65
N LEU A 7 -17.52 -36.93 44.81
CA LEU A 7 -17.26 -36.89 43.38
C LEU A 7 -16.01 -36.01 43.16
N SER A 8 -14.90 -36.61 42.75
CA SER A 8 -13.73 -35.88 42.26
C SER A 8 -13.99 -35.39 40.84
N PHE A 9 -14.27 -34.10 40.68
CA PHE A 9 -14.16 -33.41 39.40
C PHE A 9 -12.67 -33.28 39.03
N PHE A 10 -12.21 -34.07 38.06
CA PHE A 10 -10.96 -33.80 37.37
C PHE A 10 -11.21 -32.63 36.42
N VAL A 11 -10.84 -31.42 36.84
CA VAL A 11 -10.68 -30.29 35.91
C VAL A 11 -9.41 -30.56 35.12
N LEU A 12 -9.58 -31.06 33.90
CA LEU A 12 -8.50 -31.14 32.92
C LEU A 12 -8.14 -29.70 32.54
N PHE A 13 -7.10 -29.16 33.16
CA PHE A 13 -6.49 -27.93 32.70
C PHE A 13 -5.82 -28.25 31.36
N CYS A 14 -6.56 -28.08 30.27
CA CYS A 14 -5.95 -27.94 28.94
C CYS A 14 -5.13 -26.66 28.98
N ILE A 15 -3.87 -26.80 29.38
CA ILE A 15 -2.85 -25.85 28.94
C ILE A 15 -2.83 -26.03 27.43
N SER A 16 -3.52 -25.13 26.72
CA SER A 16 -3.26 -24.88 25.32
C SER A 16 -1.76 -24.63 25.23
N ASN A 17 -1.03 -25.59 24.64
CA ASN A 17 0.28 -25.28 24.10
C ASN A 17 0.05 -24.09 23.18
N ALA A 18 0.51 -22.92 23.59
CA ALA A 18 0.77 -21.86 22.64
C ALA A 18 1.63 -22.50 21.57
N ASN A 19 1.09 -22.60 20.34
CA ASN A 19 1.90 -22.96 19.18
C ASN A 19 3.18 -22.11 19.29
N SER A 20 4.34 -22.75 19.28
CA SER A 20 5.54 -22.05 18.81
C SER A 20 5.15 -21.55 17.43
N ALA A 21 4.92 -20.26 17.28
CA ALA A 21 4.74 -19.66 15.97
C ALA A 21 5.97 -20.09 15.15
N ASP A 22 5.76 -20.73 14.00
CA ASP A 22 6.86 -20.97 13.08
C ASP A 22 7.46 -19.60 12.76
N ILE A 23 8.71 -19.40 13.18
CA ILE A 23 9.42 -18.15 13.02
C ILE A 23 9.74 -18.02 11.52
N PRO A 24 9.42 -16.89 10.86
CA PRO A 24 9.52 -16.76 9.40
C PRO A 24 10.94 -16.95 8.88
N ASP A 25 11.05 -17.56 7.70
CA ASP A 25 12.31 -17.89 7.02
C ASP A 25 12.74 -16.74 6.08
N VAL A 26 13.97 -16.25 6.29
CA VAL A 26 14.52 -15.11 5.53
C VAL A 26 15.82 -15.48 4.85
N LEU A 27 15.88 -15.31 3.53
CA LEU A 27 17.10 -15.54 2.74
C LEU A 27 17.81 -14.24 2.38
N VAL A 28 19.12 -14.18 2.65
CA VAL A 28 20.02 -13.12 2.20
C VAL A 28 20.91 -13.63 1.06
N ILE A 29 20.79 -13.02 -0.12
CA ILE A 29 21.62 -13.33 -1.31
C ILE A 29 22.46 -12.12 -1.69
N GLY A 30 23.78 -12.19 -1.57
CA GLY A 30 24.60 -11.07 -2.06
C GLY A 30 26.10 -11.30 -2.09
N ASP A 31 26.84 -10.23 -2.28
CA ASP A 31 28.29 -10.29 -2.34
C ASP A 31 28.95 -10.27 -0.95
N SER A 32 30.24 -9.93 -0.91
CA SER A 32 31.00 -9.90 0.34
C SER A 32 30.55 -8.84 1.34
N ILE A 33 29.78 -7.84 0.92
CA ILE A 33 29.17 -6.87 1.84
C ILE A 33 28.07 -7.55 2.65
N SER A 34 27.22 -8.35 1.99
CA SER A 34 26.17 -9.12 2.67
C SER A 34 26.73 -10.14 3.64
N LEU A 35 27.77 -10.88 3.24
CA LEU A 35 28.52 -11.74 4.17
C LEU A 35 29.00 -11.02 5.43
N GLY A 36 29.32 -9.72 5.32
CA GLY A 36 29.82 -8.93 6.44
C GLY A 36 28.75 -8.48 7.43
N TYR A 37 27.55 -8.11 6.96
CA TYR A 37 26.48 -7.66 7.85
C TYR A 37 25.57 -8.81 8.34
N THR A 38 25.41 -9.90 7.59
CA THR A 38 24.42 -10.95 7.94
C THR A 38 24.61 -11.55 9.33
N PRO A 39 25.83 -11.81 9.85
CA PRO A 39 25.98 -12.30 11.22
C PRO A 39 25.34 -11.39 12.29
N ASN A 40 25.40 -10.07 12.09
CA ASN A 40 24.76 -9.11 12.97
C ASN A 40 23.24 -9.09 12.78
N VAL A 41 22.75 -9.23 11.54
CA VAL A 41 21.30 -9.36 11.26
C VAL A 41 20.72 -10.60 11.94
N ILE A 42 21.40 -11.75 11.85
CA ILE A 42 21.02 -12.99 12.55
C ILE A 42 20.91 -12.75 14.06
N ALA A 43 21.89 -12.07 14.66
CA ALA A 43 21.85 -11.76 16.09
C ALA A 43 20.71 -10.82 16.46
N MET A 44 20.45 -9.80 15.63
CA MET A 44 19.38 -8.81 15.86
C MET A 44 17.98 -9.40 15.72
N MET A 45 17.81 -10.41 14.87
CA MET A 45 16.51 -10.98 14.52
C MET A 45 16.28 -12.39 15.07
N HIS A 46 17.11 -12.87 16.00
CA HIS A 46 17.09 -14.28 16.45
C HIS A 46 15.75 -14.76 17.04
N ASP A 47 14.96 -13.86 17.64
CA ASP A 47 13.62 -14.14 18.17
C ASP A 47 12.49 -13.81 17.17
N GLU A 48 12.82 -13.23 16.02
CA GLU A 48 11.85 -12.67 15.06
C GLU A 48 11.83 -13.41 13.71
N ALA A 49 12.97 -13.91 13.23
CA ALA A 49 13.11 -14.55 11.93
C ALA A 49 14.30 -15.53 11.89
N ASN A 50 14.16 -16.64 11.16
CA ASN A 50 15.27 -17.49 10.80
C ASN A 50 16.01 -16.91 9.59
N VAL A 51 17.02 -16.09 9.86
CA VAL A 51 17.81 -15.43 8.81
C VAL A 51 18.97 -16.33 8.35
N VAL A 52 18.98 -16.67 7.06
CA VAL A 52 20.02 -17.48 6.43
C VAL A 52 20.66 -16.70 5.28
N HIS A 53 21.98 -16.73 5.18
CA HIS A 53 22.69 -16.23 4.00
C HIS A 53 23.00 -17.38 3.05
N HIS A 54 22.85 -17.17 1.74
CA HIS A 54 23.25 -18.18 0.75
C HIS A 54 24.72 -18.61 0.93
N LYS A 55 25.05 -19.87 0.61
CA LYS A 55 26.42 -20.34 0.79
C LYS A 55 27.39 -19.68 -0.20
N GLY A 56 28.34 -18.92 0.33
CA GLY A 56 29.43 -18.32 -0.44
C GLY A 56 29.19 -16.85 -0.78
N ASN A 57 29.70 -16.41 -1.92
CA ASN A 57 29.60 -15.04 -2.42
C ASN A 57 28.86 -15.06 -3.75
N ALA A 58 27.84 -14.23 -3.91
CA ALA A 58 27.01 -14.21 -5.11
C ALA A 58 27.72 -13.62 -6.35
N GLN A 59 28.88 -12.99 -6.16
CA GLN A 59 29.72 -12.40 -7.20
C GLN A 59 28.93 -11.42 -8.09
N HIS A 60 29.06 -11.55 -9.42
CA HIS A 60 28.33 -10.74 -10.39
C HIS A 60 27.00 -11.41 -10.79
N THR A 61 26.08 -10.64 -11.37
CA THR A 61 24.74 -11.10 -11.76
C THR A 61 24.73 -12.36 -12.63
N GLY A 62 25.74 -12.53 -13.50
CA GLY A 62 25.92 -13.77 -14.28
C GLY A 62 26.12 -15.04 -13.44
N THR A 63 26.82 -14.94 -12.30
CA THR A 63 26.89 -16.04 -11.32
C THR A 63 25.53 -16.27 -10.67
N GLY A 64 24.80 -15.19 -10.38
CA GLY A 64 23.43 -15.27 -9.90
C GLY A 64 22.54 -16.08 -10.83
N LEU A 65 22.53 -15.77 -12.13
CA LEU A 65 21.73 -16.50 -13.12
C LEU A 65 22.06 -18.00 -13.15
N ALA A 66 23.33 -18.35 -12.97
CA ALA A 66 23.77 -19.75 -12.97
C ALA A 66 23.39 -20.49 -11.67
N LYS A 67 23.25 -19.81 -10.53
CA LYS A 67 23.15 -20.46 -9.21
C LYS A 67 21.88 -20.21 -8.43
N ILE A 68 21.01 -19.29 -8.88
CA ILE A 68 19.87 -18.83 -8.09
C ILE A 68 18.95 -19.96 -7.63
N ASP A 69 18.63 -20.95 -8.48
CA ASP A 69 17.78 -22.08 -8.07
C ASP A 69 18.42 -22.90 -6.94
N ALA A 70 19.74 -23.11 -7.00
CA ALA A 70 20.46 -23.84 -5.96
C ALA A 70 20.55 -23.05 -4.65
N TRP A 71 20.48 -21.72 -4.69
CA TRP A 71 20.45 -20.87 -3.50
C TRP A 71 19.06 -20.76 -2.89
N LEU A 72 18.01 -20.77 -3.72
CA LEU A 72 16.62 -20.83 -3.26
C LEU A 72 16.33 -22.17 -2.57
N GLY A 73 16.81 -23.27 -3.16
CA GLY A 73 16.55 -24.61 -2.63
C GLY A 73 15.05 -24.93 -2.60
N ASP A 74 14.66 -25.78 -1.65
CA ASP A 74 13.28 -26.24 -1.46
C ASP A 74 12.56 -25.51 -0.31
N THR A 75 13.22 -24.55 0.34
CA THR A 75 12.64 -23.76 1.43
C THR A 75 11.64 -22.75 0.88
N GLU A 76 10.46 -22.68 1.50
CA GLU A 76 9.50 -21.60 1.27
C GLU A 76 9.96 -20.38 2.07
N TRP A 77 10.45 -19.35 1.37
CA TRP A 77 10.98 -18.15 2.00
C TRP A 77 9.89 -17.09 2.16
N ASP A 78 9.78 -16.48 3.34
CA ASP A 78 8.87 -15.35 3.59
C ASP A 78 9.43 -14.05 2.99
N VAL A 79 10.74 -13.83 3.17
CA VAL A 79 11.47 -12.67 2.65
C VAL A 79 12.76 -13.09 1.97
N ILE A 80 13.04 -12.50 0.81
CA ILE A 80 14.35 -12.61 0.16
C ILE A 80 14.95 -11.21 0.04
N HIS A 81 16.02 -10.96 0.79
CA HIS A 81 16.85 -9.76 0.71
C HIS A 81 18.05 -10.04 -0.19
N PHE A 82 18.24 -9.25 -1.26
CA PHE A 82 19.26 -9.58 -2.25
C PHE A 82 19.99 -8.38 -2.84
N ASN A 83 21.24 -8.60 -3.26
CA ASN A 83 22.11 -7.60 -3.88
C ASN A 83 23.04 -8.20 -4.95
N TRP A 84 23.28 -7.42 -6.00
CA TRP A 84 24.42 -7.52 -6.91
C TRP A 84 24.93 -6.12 -7.28
N GLY A 85 26.14 -6.03 -7.82
CA GLY A 85 26.63 -4.81 -8.45
C GLY A 85 28.12 -4.55 -8.27
N LEU A 86 28.71 -4.71 -7.07
CA LEU A 86 30.15 -4.43 -6.89
C LEU A 86 31.00 -5.31 -7.81
N TRP A 87 30.62 -6.56 -8.04
CA TRP A 87 31.36 -7.44 -8.96
C TRP A 87 31.11 -7.11 -10.42
N ASP A 88 29.89 -6.70 -10.77
CA ASP A 88 29.45 -6.31 -12.12
C ASP A 88 30.18 -5.04 -12.61
N LEU A 89 30.28 -4.04 -11.74
CA LEU A 89 30.92 -2.74 -12.02
C LEU A 89 32.45 -2.77 -11.94
N CYS A 90 33.03 -3.95 -11.68
CA CYS A 90 34.47 -4.10 -11.55
C CYS A 90 35.16 -4.27 -12.91
N TYR A 91 36.24 -3.55 -13.13
CA TYR A 91 37.17 -3.71 -14.24
C TYR A 91 38.24 -4.73 -13.87
N ARG A 92 38.55 -5.65 -14.80
CA ARG A 92 39.51 -6.74 -14.58
C ARG A 92 40.51 -6.85 -15.72
N HIS A 93 41.78 -7.09 -15.37
CA HIS A 93 42.86 -7.30 -16.31
C HIS A 93 43.60 -8.60 -15.97
N PRO A 94 43.82 -9.53 -16.92
CA PRO A 94 44.40 -10.85 -16.65
C PRO A 94 45.75 -10.82 -15.91
N GLU A 95 46.56 -9.79 -16.16
CA GLU A 95 47.89 -9.61 -15.54
C GLU A 95 47.87 -8.82 -14.23
N SER A 96 46.70 -8.37 -13.75
CA SER A 96 46.63 -7.63 -12.48
C SER A 96 46.90 -8.56 -11.30
N LYS A 97 47.79 -8.11 -10.40
CA LYS A 97 48.12 -8.81 -9.15
C LYS A 97 47.20 -8.43 -7.99
N VAL A 98 46.30 -7.47 -8.18
CA VAL A 98 45.31 -7.09 -7.17
C VAL A 98 44.27 -8.21 -7.06
N GLN A 99 43.82 -8.52 -5.84
CA GLN A 99 42.82 -9.57 -5.59
C GLN A 99 41.64 -9.47 -6.56
N GLY A 100 41.33 -10.58 -7.24
CA GLY A 100 40.29 -10.65 -8.26
C GLY A 100 40.71 -10.06 -9.62
N GLN A 101 42.01 -9.90 -9.89
CA GLN A 101 42.51 -9.29 -11.12
C GLN A 101 41.97 -7.87 -11.37
N ARG A 102 41.67 -7.14 -10.29
CA ARG A 102 41.08 -5.80 -10.34
C ARG A 102 42.06 -4.80 -10.93
N ASP A 103 41.63 -4.04 -11.94
CA ASP A 103 42.44 -2.99 -12.57
C ASP A 103 41.52 -2.06 -13.37
N LYS A 104 41.21 -0.87 -12.84
CA LYS A 104 40.31 0.11 -13.49
C LYS A 104 40.95 0.92 -14.62
N GLU A 105 42.28 0.87 -14.73
CA GLU A 105 43.05 1.61 -15.73
C GLU A 105 43.24 0.78 -17.00
N ARG A 106 43.58 -0.51 -16.85
CA ARG A 106 43.86 -1.41 -17.98
C ARG A 106 42.78 -2.46 -18.23
N GLY A 107 41.92 -2.70 -17.25
CA GLY A 107 40.95 -3.79 -17.31
C GLY A 107 39.73 -3.49 -18.17
N THR A 108 38.99 -4.56 -18.48
CA THR A 108 37.66 -4.48 -19.09
C THR A 108 36.58 -4.63 -18.03
N LEU A 109 35.46 -3.93 -18.24
CA LEU A 109 34.31 -3.98 -17.35
C LEU A 109 33.72 -5.39 -17.31
N THR A 110 33.44 -5.91 -16.11
CA THR A 110 32.93 -7.30 -15.93
C THR A 110 31.55 -7.48 -16.55
N THR A 111 30.63 -6.53 -16.36
CA THR A 111 29.27 -6.61 -16.91
C THR A 111 28.82 -5.22 -17.32
N SER A 112 28.45 -4.99 -18.59
CA SER A 112 27.95 -3.68 -19.03
C SER A 112 26.63 -3.32 -18.32
N LEU A 113 26.27 -2.03 -18.29
CA LEU A 113 24.99 -1.59 -17.71
C LEU A 113 23.78 -2.25 -18.38
N GLU A 114 23.83 -2.42 -19.70
CA GLU A 114 22.78 -3.10 -20.48
C GLU A 114 22.66 -4.57 -20.09
N GLN A 115 23.79 -5.29 -20.02
CA GLN A 115 23.78 -6.70 -19.61
C GLN A 115 23.34 -6.85 -18.16
N TYR A 116 23.75 -5.92 -17.29
CA TYR A 116 23.35 -5.89 -15.88
C TYR A 116 21.83 -5.72 -15.74
N GLU A 117 21.22 -4.81 -16.51
CA GLU A 117 19.77 -4.62 -16.56
C GLU A 117 19.03 -5.88 -17.00
N GLN A 118 19.51 -6.52 -18.08
CA GLN A 118 18.95 -7.77 -18.59
C GLN A 118 19.05 -8.90 -17.55
N ASN A 119 20.20 -9.04 -16.90
CA ASN A 119 20.42 -10.07 -15.90
C ASN A 119 19.53 -9.85 -14.67
N LEU A 120 19.44 -8.63 -14.15
CA LEU A 120 18.58 -8.31 -13.02
C LEU A 120 17.11 -8.59 -13.34
N ASN A 121 16.62 -8.23 -14.53
CA ASN A 121 15.25 -8.56 -14.93
C ASN A 121 14.98 -10.06 -14.85
N GLN A 122 15.88 -10.89 -15.36
CA GLN A 122 15.74 -12.36 -15.31
C GLN A 122 15.83 -12.90 -13.88
N LEU A 123 16.72 -12.36 -13.06
CA LEU A 123 16.85 -12.74 -11.65
C LEU A 123 15.57 -12.43 -10.87
N VAL A 124 15.04 -11.21 -10.99
CA VAL A 124 13.81 -10.81 -10.30
C VAL A 124 12.63 -11.65 -10.76
N GLN A 125 12.51 -11.94 -12.06
CA GLN A 125 11.47 -12.84 -12.57
C GLN A 125 11.53 -14.25 -11.98
N ARG A 126 12.73 -14.77 -11.69
CA ARG A 126 12.90 -16.08 -11.03
C ARG A 126 12.57 -16.01 -9.55
N LEU A 127 13.06 -14.99 -8.85
CA LEU A 127 12.78 -14.76 -7.44
C LEU A 127 11.28 -14.61 -7.17
N ARG A 128 10.54 -13.90 -8.03
CA ARG A 128 9.07 -13.71 -7.88
C ARG A 128 8.27 -15.01 -7.91
N LYS A 129 8.81 -16.09 -8.47
CA LYS A 129 8.13 -17.40 -8.48
C LYS A 129 8.06 -18.07 -7.11
N THR A 130 8.86 -17.59 -6.16
CA THR A 130 8.89 -18.11 -4.77
C THR A 130 7.74 -17.59 -3.92
N ASN A 131 7.00 -16.57 -4.39
CA ASN A 131 6.02 -15.79 -3.61
C ASN A 131 6.59 -15.05 -2.39
N ALA A 132 7.91 -15.11 -2.14
CA ALA A 132 8.56 -14.35 -1.09
C ALA A 132 8.45 -12.84 -1.32
N THR A 133 8.38 -12.07 -0.23
CA THR A 133 8.52 -10.62 -0.31
C THR A 133 9.97 -10.28 -0.66
N LEU A 134 10.15 -9.59 -1.79
CA LEU A 134 11.48 -9.27 -2.34
C LEU A 134 11.98 -7.91 -1.87
N ILE A 135 13.21 -7.85 -1.36
CA ILE A 135 13.90 -6.62 -0.97
C ILE A 135 15.22 -6.52 -1.71
N TRP A 136 15.37 -5.52 -2.56
CA TRP A 136 16.62 -5.17 -3.21
C TRP A 136 17.48 -4.30 -2.29
N ALA A 137 18.72 -4.71 -2.01
CA ALA A 137 19.71 -3.83 -1.41
C ALA A 137 20.53 -3.13 -2.49
N ASN A 138 20.58 -1.79 -2.46
CA ASN A 138 21.46 -1.04 -3.35
C ASN A 138 22.93 -1.39 -3.12
N THR A 139 23.71 -1.37 -4.20
CA THR A 139 25.17 -1.50 -4.14
C THR A 139 25.75 -0.37 -3.29
N THR A 140 26.56 -0.69 -2.29
CA THR A 140 27.20 0.29 -1.40
C THR A 140 28.23 1.17 -2.13
N VAL A 141 28.60 2.29 -1.53
CA VAL A 141 29.50 3.29 -2.13
C VAL A 141 30.85 2.69 -2.59
N VAL A 142 31.34 3.14 -3.75
CA VAL A 142 32.72 2.87 -4.20
C VAL A 142 33.67 3.94 -3.65
N PRO A 143 34.66 3.59 -2.79
CA PRO A 143 35.60 4.57 -2.25
C PRO A 143 36.57 5.11 -3.32
N GLN A 144 37.10 6.32 -3.10
CA GLN A 144 37.93 7.03 -4.06
C GLN A 144 39.17 6.26 -4.55
N LEU A 145 39.82 5.50 -3.66
CA LEU A 145 41.07 4.79 -3.93
C LEU A 145 40.86 3.31 -4.31
N GLU A 146 39.64 2.91 -4.65
CA GLU A 146 39.34 1.52 -5.03
C GLU A 146 40.07 1.16 -6.34
N ALA A 147 40.69 -0.03 -6.38
CA ALA A 147 41.65 -0.42 -7.43
C ALA A 147 41.03 -0.90 -8.75
N GLY A 148 39.81 -1.43 -8.73
CA GLY A 148 39.12 -2.05 -9.86
C GLY A 148 37.83 -1.35 -10.29
N ARG A 149 37.43 -0.24 -9.65
CA ARG A 149 36.12 0.39 -9.79
C ARG A 149 36.30 1.89 -9.83
N ARG A 150 35.49 2.56 -10.62
CA ARG A 150 35.52 4.02 -10.72
C ARG A 150 34.52 4.59 -9.73
N VAL A 151 34.88 5.74 -9.16
CA VAL A 151 33.97 6.49 -8.28
C VAL A 151 32.68 6.78 -9.04
N ASP A 152 31.56 6.65 -8.34
CA ASP A 152 30.20 6.86 -8.84
C ASP A 152 29.71 5.87 -9.91
N ASP A 153 30.48 4.84 -10.25
CA ASP A 153 29.93 3.71 -11.01
C ASP A 153 28.83 2.99 -10.20
N ASP A 154 28.92 2.95 -8.87
CA ASP A 154 27.83 2.44 -8.02
C ASP A 154 26.51 3.18 -8.23
N LEU A 155 26.52 4.49 -8.47
CA LEU A 155 25.31 5.27 -8.76
C LEU A 155 24.71 4.87 -10.11
N LYS A 156 25.55 4.61 -11.12
CA LYS A 156 25.08 4.19 -12.45
C LYS A 156 24.40 2.82 -12.38
N TYR A 157 25.00 1.87 -11.67
CA TYR A 157 24.41 0.53 -11.50
C TYR A 157 23.18 0.57 -10.60
N ASN A 158 23.17 1.37 -9.54
CA ASN A 158 21.98 1.57 -8.71
C ASN A 158 20.84 2.24 -9.49
N ALA A 159 21.14 3.15 -10.42
CA ALA A 159 20.12 3.74 -11.30
C ALA A 159 19.52 2.71 -12.27
N VAL A 160 20.33 1.76 -12.78
CA VAL A 160 19.81 0.62 -13.55
C VAL A 160 18.95 -0.28 -12.66
N ALA A 161 19.45 -0.65 -11.48
CA ALA A 161 18.72 -1.50 -10.55
C ALA A 161 17.39 -0.86 -10.14
N ALA A 162 17.36 0.45 -9.87
CA ALA A 162 16.15 1.18 -9.53
C ALA A 162 15.07 1.07 -10.61
N ARG A 163 15.42 1.20 -11.90
CA ARG A 163 14.47 0.98 -13.00
C ARG A 163 13.92 -0.44 -13.02
N VAL A 164 14.77 -1.44 -12.82
CA VAL A 164 14.35 -2.84 -12.77
C VAL A 164 13.44 -3.11 -11.56
N MET A 165 13.82 -2.65 -10.37
CA MET A 165 13.03 -2.87 -9.15
C MET A 165 11.70 -2.15 -9.22
N GLN A 166 11.65 -0.91 -9.72
CA GLN A 166 10.42 -0.18 -9.97
C GLN A 166 9.51 -0.94 -10.94
N LYS A 167 10.04 -1.41 -12.07
CA LYS A 167 9.29 -2.21 -13.05
C LYS A 167 8.68 -3.47 -12.44
N HIS A 168 9.34 -4.09 -11.46
CA HIS A 168 8.90 -5.34 -10.85
C HIS A 168 8.21 -5.16 -9.49
N GLY A 169 8.00 -3.94 -9.00
CA GLY A 169 7.41 -3.68 -7.69
C GLY A 169 8.24 -4.22 -6.52
N VAL A 170 9.57 -4.23 -6.64
CA VAL A 170 10.48 -4.72 -5.59
C VAL A 170 10.88 -3.57 -4.66
N VAL A 171 10.77 -3.78 -3.35
CA VAL A 171 11.14 -2.79 -2.33
C VAL A 171 12.66 -2.56 -2.35
N VAL A 172 13.08 -1.29 -2.27
CA VAL A 172 14.51 -0.92 -2.24
C VAL A 172 14.94 -0.55 -0.82
N ASN A 173 15.92 -1.29 -0.29
CA ASN A 173 16.70 -0.93 0.87
C ASN A 173 17.99 -0.19 0.42
N ASP A 174 18.01 1.12 0.58
CA ASP A 174 19.08 1.97 0.04
C ASP A 174 20.35 2.00 0.93
N LEU A 175 21.13 0.91 0.88
CA LEU A 175 22.41 0.81 1.56
C LEU A 175 23.48 1.74 0.96
N ASN A 176 23.30 2.24 -0.27
CA ASN A 176 24.21 3.21 -0.88
C ASN A 176 24.12 4.56 -0.15
N LYS A 177 22.90 5.06 0.03
CA LYS A 177 22.64 6.31 0.76
C LYS A 177 23.14 6.25 2.20
N LEU A 178 23.05 5.10 2.85
CA LEU A 178 23.63 4.89 4.18
C LEU A 178 25.15 4.91 4.14
N SER A 179 25.77 4.03 3.34
CA SER A 179 27.23 3.87 3.30
C SER A 179 27.97 5.11 2.80
N ARG A 180 27.34 5.99 2.01
CA ARG A 180 27.90 7.30 1.62
C ARG A 180 28.08 8.27 2.79
N LYS A 181 27.37 8.08 3.90
CA LYS A 181 27.49 8.90 5.12
C LYS A 181 28.61 8.40 6.04
N PHE A 182 29.18 7.24 5.77
CA PHE A 182 30.20 6.65 6.62
C PHE A 182 31.50 7.44 6.52
N SER A 183 32.17 7.63 7.67
CA SER A 183 33.50 8.22 7.71
C SER A 183 34.55 7.23 7.18
N THR A 184 35.73 7.73 6.85
CA THR A 184 36.84 6.92 6.32
C THR A 184 37.27 5.78 7.26
N GLU A 185 37.08 5.94 8.56
CA GLU A 185 37.43 4.98 9.62
C GLU A 185 36.45 3.79 9.67
N MET A 186 35.27 3.93 9.07
CA MET A 186 34.30 2.84 8.97
C MET A 186 34.59 1.87 7.82
N PHE A 187 35.60 2.15 7.00
CA PHE A 187 36.11 1.25 5.97
C PHE A 187 37.34 0.48 6.49
N LYS A 188 37.54 -0.76 6.05
CA LYS A 188 38.68 -1.58 6.52
C LYS A 188 40.03 -0.92 6.27
N LYS A 189 40.16 -0.17 5.17
CA LYS A 189 41.32 0.63 4.79
C LYS A 189 40.95 1.56 3.62
N PRO A 190 41.76 2.57 3.31
CA PRO A 190 41.52 3.44 2.16
C PRO A 190 41.39 2.63 0.86
N GLY A 191 40.32 2.89 0.10
CA GLY A 191 40.04 2.18 -1.15
C GLY A 191 39.44 0.78 -1.01
N ASP A 192 39.09 0.34 0.20
CA ASP A 192 38.40 -0.94 0.41
C ASP A 192 36.89 -0.76 0.42
N VAL A 193 36.17 -1.60 -0.31
CA VAL A 193 34.70 -1.61 -0.34
C VAL A 193 34.11 -2.20 0.95
N HIS A 194 34.92 -2.92 1.74
CA HIS A 194 34.46 -3.56 2.97
C HIS A 194 34.56 -2.63 4.17
N PHE A 195 33.65 -2.84 5.10
CA PHE A 195 33.50 -2.03 6.30
C PHE A 195 34.18 -2.65 7.53
N THR A 196 34.39 -1.84 8.56
CA THR A 196 34.76 -2.29 9.90
C THR A 196 33.57 -2.97 10.60
N ALA A 197 33.78 -3.51 11.80
CA ALA A 197 32.69 -4.06 12.60
C ALA A 197 31.57 -3.03 12.84
N GLU A 198 31.93 -1.76 13.08
CA GLU A 198 30.98 -0.67 13.27
C GLU A 198 30.18 -0.37 12.00
N GLY A 199 30.85 -0.26 10.84
CA GLY A 199 30.14 -0.03 9.58
C GLY A 199 29.20 -1.18 9.21
N TYR A 200 29.60 -2.44 9.46
CA TYR A 200 28.71 -3.58 9.27
C TYR A 200 27.56 -3.64 10.28
N GLN A 201 27.75 -3.16 11.51
CA GLN A 201 26.67 -3.03 12.49
C GLN A 201 25.61 -2.04 12.00
N GLN A 202 26.01 -0.89 11.47
CA GLN A 202 25.08 0.12 10.92
C GLN A 202 24.30 -0.41 9.72
N LEU A 203 24.97 -1.13 8.80
CA LEU A 203 24.29 -1.80 7.69
C LEU A 203 23.28 -2.85 8.21
N ALA A 204 23.67 -3.64 9.22
CA ALA A 204 22.81 -4.68 9.78
C ALA A 204 21.54 -4.10 10.46
N VAL A 205 21.64 -2.95 11.12
CA VAL A 205 20.45 -2.26 11.67
C VAL A 205 19.44 -1.95 10.58
N GLN A 206 19.87 -1.25 9.51
CA GLN A 206 18.97 -0.88 8.41
C GLN A 206 18.45 -2.11 7.64
N VAL A 207 19.26 -3.17 7.48
CA VAL A 207 18.80 -4.42 6.87
C VAL A 207 17.74 -5.10 7.74
N SER A 208 17.94 -5.18 9.05
CA SER A 208 16.99 -5.80 9.98
C SER A 208 15.66 -5.05 10.03
N GLU A 209 15.69 -3.72 10.07
CA GLU A 209 14.48 -2.88 9.99
C GLU A 209 13.72 -3.12 8.69
N SER A 210 14.42 -3.17 7.55
CA SER A 210 13.82 -3.42 6.25
C SER A 210 13.16 -4.80 6.16
N ILE A 211 13.77 -5.84 6.74
CA ILE A 211 13.21 -7.20 6.79
C ILE A 211 11.99 -7.24 7.70
N ARG A 212 12.08 -6.65 8.92
CA ARG A 212 10.98 -6.58 9.88
C ARG A 212 9.73 -5.93 9.27
N SER A 213 9.89 -4.80 8.59
CA SER A 213 8.78 -4.15 7.90
C SER A 213 8.17 -5.01 6.79
N ALA A 214 8.97 -5.85 6.12
CA ALA A 214 8.45 -6.76 5.10
C ALA A 214 7.64 -7.92 5.70
N LEU A 215 8.12 -8.49 6.80
CA LEU A 215 7.42 -9.56 7.54
C LEU A 215 6.07 -9.08 8.09
N GLN A 216 6.05 -7.90 8.72
CA GLN A 216 4.81 -7.30 9.24
C GLN A 216 3.76 -7.10 8.15
N ARG A 217 4.16 -6.64 6.96
CA ARG A 217 3.23 -6.50 5.81
C ARG A 217 2.71 -7.84 5.31
N GLY A 218 3.55 -8.88 5.33
CA GLY A 218 3.14 -10.24 4.99
C GLY A 218 2.06 -10.77 5.93
N GLU A 219 2.25 -10.59 7.24
CA GLU A 219 1.27 -10.96 8.27
C GLU A 219 -0.04 -10.18 8.13
N GLU A 220 0.03 -8.86 7.92
CA GLU A 220 -1.17 -8.02 7.67
C GLU A 220 -1.95 -8.50 6.44
N GLY A 221 -1.24 -8.85 5.35
CA GLY A 221 -1.86 -9.38 4.14
C GLY A 221 -2.44 -10.79 4.32
N ALA A 222 -1.89 -11.62 5.21
CA ALA A 222 -2.38 -12.97 5.48
C ALA A 222 -3.60 -12.98 6.43
N ARG A 223 -3.80 -11.94 7.24
CA ARG A 223 -4.94 -11.83 8.15
C ARG A 223 -6.25 -11.73 7.36
N THR A 224 -7.19 -12.61 7.66
CA THR A 224 -8.55 -12.51 7.13
C THR A 224 -9.25 -11.28 7.73
N VAL A 225 -9.72 -10.39 6.88
CA VAL A 225 -10.49 -9.19 7.26
C VAL A 225 -11.97 -9.51 7.14
N SER A 226 -12.72 -9.39 8.24
CA SER A 226 -14.17 -9.64 8.28
C SER A 226 -14.97 -8.40 8.67
N GLN A 227 -14.33 -7.38 9.25
CA GLN A 227 -14.99 -6.14 9.65
C GLN A 227 -14.21 -4.91 9.16
N VAL A 228 -14.73 -4.27 8.12
CA VAL A 228 -14.17 -3.05 7.53
C VAL A 228 -14.98 -1.85 7.97
N PHE A 229 -14.34 -0.85 8.57
CA PHE A 229 -14.94 0.45 8.84
C PHE A 229 -14.51 1.47 7.80
N PHE A 230 -15.39 2.39 7.45
CA PHE A 230 -15.08 3.44 6.49
C PHE A 230 -15.86 4.73 6.73
N GLY A 231 -15.39 5.84 6.14
CA GLY A 231 -16.12 7.10 6.11
C GLY A 231 -15.27 8.27 5.62
N SER A 232 -15.84 9.48 5.62
CA SER A 232 -15.22 10.70 5.11
C SER A 232 -15.58 11.95 5.93
N CYS A 233 -15.01 13.10 5.52
CA CYS A 233 -15.42 14.44 5.96
C CYS A 233 -15.21 14.71 7.46
N ILE A 234 -13.94 14.94 7.79
CA ILE A 234 -13.42 15.31 9.09
C ILE A 234 -13.10 16.80 9.11
N LYS A 235 -13.87 17.55 9.89
CA LYS A 235 -13.50 18.90 10.32
C LYS A 235 -12.53 18.80 11.49
N GLN A 236 -11.24 18.79 11.19
CA GLN A 236 -10.15 18.57 12.14
C GLN A 236 -10.10 19.58 13.29
N GLU A 237 -10.67 20.78 13.12
CA GLU A 237 -10.75 21.78 14.19
C GLU A 237 -11.90 21.54 15.19
N GLN A 238 -12.78 20.58 14.90
CA GLN A 238 -13.90 20.21 15.77
C GLN A 238 -13.64 18.88 16.49
N PRO A 239 -14.36 18.59 17.59
CA PRO A 239 -14.28 17.28 18.23
C PRO A 239 -14.58 16.13 17.24
N MET A 240 -13.78 15.06 17.31
CA MET A 240 -13.89 13.87 16.45
C MET A 240 -14.19 12.59 17.28
N PRO A 241 -15.30 12.53 18.03
CA PRO A 241 -15.54 11.45 18.99
C PRO A 241 -15.71 10.07 18.34
N LEU A 242 -16.12 10.02 17.06
CA LEU A 242 -16.25 8.76 16.32
C LEU A 242 -14.91 8.04 16.12
N LEU A 243 -13.79 8.76 15.98
CA LEU A 243 -12.48 8.12 15.79
C LEU A 243 -12.08 7.30 17.02
N ALA A 244 -12.27 7.87 18.21
CA ALA A 244 -12.05 7.15 19.47
C ALA A 244 -13.02 5.99 19.66
N LYS A 245 -14.30 6.17 19.30
CA LYS A 245 -15.33 5.13 19.39
C LYS A 245 -15.01 3.94 18.47
N MET A 246 -14.59 4.21 17.22
CA MET A 246 -14.19 3.16 16.29
C MET A 246 -12.96 2.41 16.79
N ALA A 247 -11.99 3.11 17.40
CA ALA A 247 -10.83 2.45 18.01
C ALA A 247 -11.24 1.49 19.13
N ASP A 248 -12.24 1.85 19.96
CA ASP A 248 -12.76 0.97 21.01
C ASP A 248 -13.48 -0.28 20.46
N LEU A 249 -13.96 -0.24 19.22
CA LEU A 249 -14.63 -1.34 18.55
C LEU A 249 -13.67 -2.31 17.86
N SER A 250 -12.39 -1.93 17.71
CA SER A 250 -11.32 -2.77 17.15
C SER A 250 -11.67 -3.38 15.77
N PRO A 251 -11.92 -2.56 14.73
CA PRO A 251 -12.17 -3.09 13.38
C PRO A 251 -10.95 -3.84 12.85
N ASP A 252 -11.15 -4.73 11.87
CA ASP A 252 -10.03 -5.40 11.19
C ASP A 252 -9.31 -4.46 10.23
N LEU A 253 -10.03 -3.47 9.67
CA LEU A 253 -9.53 -2.52 8.69
C LEU A 253 -10.30 -1.19 8.80
N MET A 254 -9.61 -0.07 8.70
CA MET A 254 -10.19 1.27 8.58
C MET A 254 -9.89 1.89 7.21
N ILE A 255 -10.90 2.46 6.55
CA ILE A 255 -10.76 3.13 5.25
C ILE A 255 -11.25 4.58 5.34
N PHE A 256 -10.34 5.52 5.10
CA PHE A 256 -10.64 6.94 4.99
C PHE A 256 -10.88 7.30 3.51
N LEU A 257 -12.05 7.86 3.21
CA LEU A 257 -12.51 8.13 1.85
C LEU A 257 -12.25 9.57 1.37
N GLY A 258 -11.49 10.35 2.14
CA GLY A 258 -11.19 11.74 1.82
C GLY A 258 -11.99 12.74 2.63
N ASP A 259 -11.72 14.01 2.37
CA ASP A 259 -11.93 15.12 3.31
C ASP A 259 -11.43 14.76 4.71
N ASN A 260 -10.26 14.15 4.78
CA ASN A 260 -9.64 13.78 6.05
C ASN A 260 -9.21 15.02 6.84
N ILE A 261 -8.95 16.09 6.11
CA ILE A 261 -8.88 17.45 6.61
C ILE A 261 -9.59 18.42 5.65
N TYR A 262 -10.11 19.52 6.18
CA TYR A 262 -10.55 20.66 5.37
C TYR A 262 -9.37 21.55 5.00
N GLY A 263 -8.65 21.19 3.94
CA GLY A 263 -7.32 21.67 3.55
C GLY A 263 -7.25 22.95 2.73
N ASP A 264 -8.33 23.45 2.12
CA ASP A 264 -8.33 24.48 1.04
C ASP A 264 -7.30 25.60 1.22
N THR A 265 -6.26 25.59 0.39
CA THR A 265 -5.13 26.52 0.45
C THR A 265 -4.23 26.35 -0.76
N GLU A 266 -3.51 27.38 -1.21
CA GLU A 266 -2.33 27.20 -2.09
C GLU A 266 -1.00 27.26 -1.30
N ASP A 267 -1.09 27.55 0.00
CA ASP A 267 0.05 27.53 0.94
C ASP A 267 0.20 26.13 1.53
N MET A 268 1.27 25.44 1.14
CA MET A 268 1.54 24.06 1.51
C MET A 268 1.97 23.90 2.97
N ASP A 269 2.42 24.95 3.64
CA ASP A 269 2.68 24.91 5.08
C ASP A 269 1.37 24.93 5.87
N VAL A 270 0.35 25.63 5.36
CA VAL A 270 -1.01 25.58 5.92
C VAL A 270 -1.59 24.16 5.77
N LEU A 271 -1.42 23.53 4.61
CA LEU A 271 -1.91 22.17 4.38
C LEU A 271 -1.24 21.16 5.33
N ARG A 272 0.10 21.23 5.49
CA ARG A 272 0.84 20.43 6.49
C ARG A 272 0.36 20.67 7.92
N ALA A 273 0.12 21.93 8.28
CA ALA A 273 -0.35 22.28 9.62
C ALA A 273 -1.74 21.68 9.92
N LYS A 274 -2.64 21.64 8.94
CA LYS A 274 -3.96 21.01 9.09
C LYS A 274 -3.85 19.50 9.29
N TYR A 275 -2.98 18.83 8.55
CA TYR A 275 -2.65 17.42 8.82
C TYR A 275 -2.06 17.22 10.22
N ALA A 276 -1.21 18.13 10.69
CA ALA A 276 -0.66 18.08 12.05
C ALA A 276 -1.75 18.19 13.13
N VAL A 277 -2.84 18.91 12.88
CA VAL A 277 -4.01 18.95 13.78
C VAL A 277 -4.66 17.57 13.85
N LEU A 278 -4.95 16.94 12.70
CA LEU A 278 -5.51 15.58 12.65
C LEU A 278 -4.62 14.56 13.38
N SER A 279 -3.31 14.57 13.11
CA SER A 279 -2.39 13.61 13.77
C SER A 279 -2.23 13.83 15.27
N SER A 280 -2.56 15.03 15.78
CA SER A 280 -2.53 15.30 17.22
C SER A 280 -3.76 14.76 17.97
N ASP A 281 -4.83 14.39 17.26
CA ASP A 281 -6.03 13.84 17.88
C ASP A 281 -5.77 12.43 18.45
N ARG A 282 -6.14 12.25 19.72
CA ARG A 282 -5.93 10.96 20.41
C ARG A 282 -6.82 9.85 19.87
N GLY A 283 -8.03 10.16 19.42
CA GLY A 283 -8.92 9.18 18.80
C GLY A 283 -8.34 8.65 17.50
N PHE A 284 -7.85 9.55 16.66
CA PHE A 284 -7.15 9.22 15.42
C PHE A 284 -5.91 8.36 15.65
N GLN A 285 -5.04 8.75 16.59
CA GLN A 285 -3.84 7.98 16.95
C GLN A 285 -4.20 6.57 17.41
N ARG A 286 -5.20 6.44 18.31
CA ARG A 286 -5.66 5.14 18.81
C ARG A 286 -6.22 4.28 17.69
N LEU A 287 -7.01 4.85 16.78
CA LEU A 287 -7.60 4.11 15.66
C LEU A 287 -6.51 3.57 14.72
N ARG A 288 -5.55 4.41 14.32
CA ARG A 288 -4.41 3.98 13.48
C ARG A 288 -3.51 2.93 14.15
N GLN A 289 -3.43 2.93 15.48
CA GLN A 289 -2.69 1.91 16.23
C GLN A 289 -3.46 0.61 16.40
N SER A 290 -4.80 0.65 16.31
CA SER A 290 -5.65 -0.52 16.57
C SER A 290 -5.83 -1.44 15.36
N CYS A 291 -5.67 -0.93 14.14
CA CYS A 291 -5.90 -1.68 12.90
C CYS A 291 -5.14 -1.08 11.71
N PRO A 292 -4.86 -1.88 10.67
CA PRO A 292 -4.47 -1.37 9.37
C PRO A 292 -5.41 -0.26 8.91
N THR A 293 -4.83 0.84 8.41
CA THR A 293 -5.57 2.02 7.97
C THR A 293 -5.19 2.35 6.54
N LEU A 294 -6.18 2.44 5.66
CA LEU A 294 -6.03 2.90 4.27
C LEU A 294 -6.70 4.26 4.12
N ALA A 295 -6.17 5.07 3.23
CA ALA A 295 -6.71 6.40 2.96
C ALA A 295 -6.55 6.77 1.49
N THR A 296 -7.58 7.43 0.94
CA THR A 296 -7.46 8.31 -0.23
C THR A 296 -7.85 9.72 0.20
N TRP A 297 -7.65 10.69 -0.68
CA TRP A 297 -8.09 12.07 -0.47
C TRP A 297 -9.44 12.37 -1.11
N ASP A 298 -9.99 13.52 -0.75
CA ASP A 298 -10.96 14.23 -1.57
C ASP A 298 -10.49 15.68 -1.86
N ASP A 299 -11.34 16.54 -2.39
CA ASP A 299 -11.01 17.90 -2.83
C ASP A 299 -10.41 18.77 -1.72
N HIS A 300 -10.92 18.65 -0.48
CA HIS A 300 -10.38 19.46 0.60
C HIS A 300 -8.98 19.04 1.04
N ASP A 301 -8.67 17.74 1.07
CA ASP A 301 -7.30 17.24 1.28
C ASP A 301 -6.38 17.60 0.10
N PHE A 302 -6.95 17.58 -1.12
CA PHE A 302 -6.27 17.94 -2.36
C PHE A 302 -5.90 19.42 -2.42
N GLY A 303 -6.53 20.25 -1.59
CA GLY A 303 -6.16 21.65 -1.36
C GLY A 303 -7.09 22.67 -2.01
N VAL A 304 -8.15 22.25 -2.69
CA VAL A 304 -9.18 23.17 -3.23
C VAL A 304 -10.49 22.43 -3.52
N ASN A 305 -11.59 22.98 -3.02
CA ASN A 305 -12.96 22.52 -3.27
C ASN A 305 -13.25 22.25 -4.77
N ASP A 306 -13.87 21.10 -5.06
CA ASP A 306 -14.13 20.54 -6.40
C ASP A 306 -12.89 20.49 -7.31
N GLY A 307 -11.68 20.44 -6.73
CA GLY A 307 -10.38 20.51 -7.42
C GLY A 307 -10.06 19.31 -8.29
N GLY A 308 -9.31 19.53 -9.38
CA GLY A 308 -8.89 18.47 -10.30
C GLY A 308 -7.49 18.71 -10.86
N ALA A 309 -7.22 18.17 -12.06
CA ALA A 309 -5.93 18.24 -12.73
C ALA A 309 -5.44 19.68 -13.03
N ASP A 310 -6.31 20.67 -12.95
CA ASP A 310 -6.05 22.09 -13.16
C ASP A 310 -5.54 22.82 -11.91
N TYR A 311 -5.58 22.18 -10.74
CA TYR A 311 -5.06 22.77 -9.51
C TYR A 311 -3.53 22.85 -9.51
N SER A 312 -3.02 24.05 -9.24
CA SER A 312 -1.59 24.37 -9.38
C SER A 312 -0.68 23.67 -8.36
N LYS A 313 -1.23 23.25 -7.21
CA LYS A 313 -0.49 22.59 -6.12
C LYS A 313 -0.77 21.10 -5.98
N ARG A 314 -1.32 20.47 -7.02
CA ARG A 314 -1.58 19.02 -7.08
C ARG A 314 -0.37 18.18 -6.67
N LEU A 315 0.82 18.49 -7.21
CA LEU A 315 2.04 17.74 -6.93
C LEU A 315 2.50 17.91 -5.48
N GLU A 316 2.48 19.13 -4.96
CA GLU A 316 2.86 19.39 -3.57
C GLU A 316 1.87 18.76 -2.58
N SER A 317 0.57 18.77 -2.91
CA SER A 317 -0.49 18.15 -2.11
C SER A 317 -0.33 16.62 -2.09
N GLU A 318 -0.02 16.00 -3.24
CA GLU A 318 0.37 14.58 -3.34
C GLU A 318 1.48 14.24 -2.34
N ARG A 319 2.57 15.00 -2.35
CA ARG A 319 3.71 14.72 -1.45
C ARG A 319 3.32 14.86 0.02
N ILE A 320 2.50 15.85 0.38
CA ILE A 320 2.03 16.02 1.76
C ILE A 320 1.12 14.87 2.18
N PHE A 321 0.21 14.44 1.30
CA PHE A 321 -0.67 13.30 1.56
C PHE A 321 0.14 12.01 1.75
N GLU A 322 1.07 11.73 0.83
CA GLU A 322 1.97 10.58 0.90
C GLU A 322 2.82 10.58 2.18
N ASP A 323 3.35 11.74 2.57
CA ASP A 323 4.15 11.89 3.79
C ASP A 323 3.33 11.68 5.07
N PHE A 324 2.03 11.96 5.04
CA PHE A 324 1.16 11.73 6.19
C PHE A 324 0.65 10.28 6.28
N TRP A 325 0.18 9.74 5.16
CA TRP A 325 -0.51 8.46 5.10
C TRP A 325 0.41 7.29 4.76
N PHE A 326 1.40 7.49 3.90
CA PHE A 326 2.28 6.44 3.35
C PHE A 326 3.69 6.51 3.96
N ASN A 327 3.79 6.71 5.27
CA ASN A 327 5.04 6.90 6.02
C ASN A 327 6.08 5.75 5.87
N ASP A 328 5.69 4.63 5.23
CA ASP A 328 6.64 3.61 4.80
C ASP A 328 7.29 3.97 3.46
N LEU A 329 8.63 4.08 3.47
CA LEU A 329 9.50 4.46 2.35
C LEU A 329 9.42 3.56 1.08
N SER A 330 8.46 2.62 1.02
CA SER A 330 8.39 1.56 0.00
C SER A 330 7.05 1.44 -0.74
N VAL A 331 6.11 2.38 -0.58
CA VAL A 331 4.83 2.25 -1.27
C VAL A 331 5.01 2.50 -2.77
N GLU A 332 4.70 1.49 -3.59
CA GLU A 332 4.61 1.56 -5.06
C GLU A 332 3.83 2.79 -5.55
N ALA A 333 2.84 3.24 -4.76
CA ALA A 333 2.09 4.48 -4.98
C ALA A 333 2.98 5.71 -5.17
N ARG A 334 4.08 5.88 -4.41
CA ARG A 334 4.98 7.05 -4.56
C ARG A 334 5.75 7.07 -5.89
N SER A 335 5.75 5.94 -6.62
CA SER A 335 6.48 5.78 -7.88
C SER A 335 5.68 6.17 -9.12
N ARG A 336 4.40 6.55 -8.94
CA ARG A 336 3.46 6.96 -9.99
C ARG A 336 2.69 8.22 -9.55
N PRO A 337 2.13 9.01 -10.48
CA PRO A 337 1.29 10.16 -10.12
C PRO A 337 -0.05 9.70 -9.55
N GLY A 338 -0.60 10.45 -8.59
CA GLY A 338 -1.84 10.16 -7.87
C GLY A 338 -1.63 9.23 -6.67
N VAL A 339 -2.59 9.25 -5.73
CA VAL A 339 -2.50 8.52 -4.45
C VAL A 339 -3.26 7.19 -4.43
N TYR A 340 -3.67 6.69 -5.60
CA TYR A 340 -4.39 5.43 -5.73
C TYR A 340 -3.51 4.22 -5.36
N ASP A 341 -4.10 3.23 -4.69
CA ASP A 341 -3.41 2.02 -4.24
C ASP A 341 -4.35 0.82 -4.13
N ALA A 342 -3.81 -0.39 -4.04
CA ALA A 342 -4.59 -1.60 -3.82
C ALA A 342 -3.91 -2.51 -2.81
N LYS A 343 -4.70 -3.10 -1.91
CA LYS A 343 -4.24 -4.06 -0.90
C LYS A 343 -5.07 -5.35 -0.96
N PHE A 344 -4.40 -6.44 -0.65
CA PHE A 344 -5.03 -7.76 -0.48
C PHE A 344 -4.94 -8.15 0.98
N PHE A 345 -6.00 -8.75 1.49
CA PHE A 345 -6.09 -9.31 2.83
C PHE A 345 -6.67 -10.72 2.77
N GLY A 346 -6.20 -11.58 3.66
CA GLY A 346 -6.64 -12.95 3.79
C GLY A 346 -5.99 -13.92 2.79
N PRO A 347 -6.11 -15.23 3.07
CA PRO A 347 -5.62 -16.29 2.21
C PRO A 347 -6.44 -16.37 0.90
N PRO A 348 -5.96 -17.06 -0.16
CA PRO A 348 -6.62 -17.15 -1.46
C PRO A 348 -8.12 -17.49 -1.46
N GLU A 349 -8.59 -18.26 -0.49
CA GLU A 349 -9.98 -18.71 -0.33
C GLU A 349 -10.87 -17.72 0.44
N LYS A 350 -10.28 -16.77 1.18
CA LYS A 350 -10.97 -15.71 1.94
C LYS A 350 -10.37 -14.34 1.61
N ARG A 351 -10.14 -14.11 0.32
CA ARG A 351 -9.37 -12.96 -0.16
C ARG A 351 -10.25 -11.73 -0.35
N LEU A 352 -10.00 -10.71 0.46
CA LEU A 352 -10.48 -9.36 0.27
C LEU A 352 -9.47 -8.55 -0.55
N GLN A 353 -9.93 -7.87 -1.59
CA GLN A 353 -9.16 -6.85 -2.29
C GLN A 353 -9.79 -5.47 -2.01
N VAL A 354 -8.97 -4.52 -1.58
CA VAL A 354 -9.39 -3.12 -1.41
C VAL A 354 -8.65 -2.29 -2.45
N ILE A 355 -9.41 -1.56 -3.27
CA ILE A 355 -8.91 -0.70 -4.35
C ILE A 355 -9.26 0.73 -3.99
N MET A 356 -8.25 1.54 -3.68
CA MET A 356 -8.37 2.96 -3.39
C MET A 356 -8.23 3.75 -4.68
N LEU A 357 -9.28 4.44 -5.10
CA LEU A 357 -9.24 5.35 -6.24
C LEU A 357 -8.81 6.76 -5.81
N ASP A 358 -8.04 7.40 -6.67
CA ASP A 358 -7.84 8.85 -6.71
C ASP A 358 -8.79 9.45 -7.76
N THR A 359 -9.76 10.25 -7.31
CA THR A 359 -10.75 10.91 -8.19
C THR A 359 -10.45 12.40 -8.35
N ARG A 360 -9.23 12.85 -8.02
CA ARG A 360 -8.83 14.27 -8.06
C ARG A 360 -7.66 14.50 -9.01
N TYR A 361 -6.57 13.76 -8.84
CA TYR A 361 -5.28 14.08 -9.45
C TYR A 361 -5.34 14.24 -10.98
N PHE A 362 -6.07 13.34 -11.65
CA PHE A 362 -6.18 13.33 -13.12
C PHE A 362 -7.48 13.94 -13.64
N ARG A 363 -8.43 14.23 -12.75
CA ARG A 363 -9.80 14.57 -13.14
C ARG A 363 -9.83 15.87 -13.93
N SER A 364 -10.51 15.82 -15.07
CA SER A 364 -10.73 16.99 -15.93
C SER A 364 -11.69 18.00 -15.28
N PRO A 365 -11.60 19.30 -15.62
CA PRO A 365 -12.51 20.31 -15.08
C PRO A 365 -13.99 19.97 -15.31
N LEU A 366 -14.83 20.19 -14.30
CA LEU A 366 -16.26 19.97 -14.40
C LEU A 366 -16.95 21.02 -15.26
N LYS A 367 -18.08 20.63 -15.85
CA LYS A 367 -18.94 21.55 -16.57
C LYS A 367 -19.88 22.26 -15.60
N GLN A 368 -19.75 23.57 -15.51
CA GLN A 368 -20.63 24.41 -14.71
C GLN A 368 -21.89 24.83 -15.50
N GLY A 369 -23.02 24.85 -14.82
CA GLY A 369 -24.28 25.42 -15.29
C GLY A 369 -24.99 26.20 -14.19
N ASP A 370 -26.30 26.41 -14.36
CA ASP A 370 -27.11 27.10 -13.36
C ASP A 370 -27.12 26.34 -12.03
N LYS A 371 -27.11 27.10 -10.94
CA LYS A 371 -27.13 26.53 -9.59
C LYS A 371 -28.49 25.89 -9.30
N ARG A 372 -28.46 24.61 -8.94
CA ARG A 372 -29.59 23.77 -8.52
C ARG A 372 -29.45 23.44 -7.03
N ILE A 373 -30.39 22.68 -6.50
CA ILE A 373 -30.45 22.32 -5.06
C ILE A 373 -29.10 21.79 -4.55
N GLY A 374 -28.49 20.87 -5.30
CA GLY A 374 -27.23 20.26 -4.91
C GLY A 374 -25.99 21.08 -5.28
N GLY A 375 -26.06 21.93 -6.30
CA GLY A 375 -24.91 22.68 -6.82
C GLY A 375 -25.06 23.02 -8.31
N SER A 376 -23.95 23.38 -8.96
CA SER A 376 -23.92 23.87 -10.34
C SER A 376 -23.35 22.90 -11.37
N TRP A 377 -22.96 21.69 -10.98
CA TRP A 377 -22.29 20.76 -11.89
C TRP A 377 -23.26 20.06 -12.83
N LEU A 378 -22.90 19.98 -14.12
CA LEU A 378 -23.66 19.32 -15.18
C LEU A 378 -22.87 18.11 -15.72
N PRO A 379 -23.55 17.06 -16.22
CA PRO A 379 -22.91 16.02 -16.99
C PRO A 379 -22.21 16.56 -18.24
N ASP A 380 -21.02 16.04 -18.51
CA ASP A 380 -20.22 16.36 -19.68
C ASP A 380 -19.73 15.09 -20.39
N SER A 381 -20.25 14.86 -21.59
CA SER A 381 -19.90 13.69 -22.40
C SER A 381 -18.77 13.97 -23.39
N ASP A 382 -18.02 15.06 -23.22
CA ASP A 382 -16.83 15.34 -24.02
C ASP A 382 -15.84 14.16 -23.93
N PRO A 383 -15.43 13.56 -25.06
CA PRO A 383 -14.61 12.38 -25.05
C PRO A 383 -13.16 12.60 -24.60
N SER A 384 -12.72 13.85 -24.49
CA SER A 384 -11.38 14.22 -24.00
C SER A 384 -11.29 14.31 -22.48
N LYS A 385 -12.44 14.33 -21.78
CA LYS A 385 -12.47 14.41 -20.32
C LYS A 385 -12.26 13.05 -19.67
N THR A 386 -11.55 13.06 -18.56
CA THR A 386 -11.26 11.86 -17.76
C THR A 386 -11.49 12.10 -16.27
N MET A 387 -11.82 11.02 -15.53
CA MET A 387 -11.88 11.00 -14.07
C MET A 387 -10.56 10.52 -13.49
N LEU A 388 -10.08 9.36 -13.95
CA LEU A 388 -8.91 8.67 -13.40
C LEU A 388 -7.62 8.90 -14.20
N GLY A 389 -7.72 9.34 -15.46
CA GLY A 389 -6.57 9.37 -16.36
C GLY A 389 -6.11 7.97 -16.80
N GLU A 390 -5.39 7.90 -17.91
CA GLU A 390 -5.02 6.60 -18.53
C GLU A 390 -4.08 5.75 -17.66
N ASP A 391 -3.19 6.38 -16.90
CA ASP A 391 -2.25 5.68 -16.02
C ASP A 391 -3.00 4.88 -14.94
N GLN A 392 -3.95 5.53 -14.27
CA GLN A 392 -4.76 4.87 -13.24
C GLN A 392 -5.78 3.89 -13.85
N TRP A 393 -6.34 4.18 -15.04
CA TRP A 393 -7.21 3.22 -15.74
C TRP A 393 -6.48 1.92 -16.09
N THR A 394 -5.26 2.03 -16.62
CA THR A 394 -4.42 0.87 -16.95
C THR A 394 -4.09 0.08 -15.69
N TRP A 395 -3.68 0.78 -14.63
CA TRP A 395 -3.42 0.16 -13.34
C TRP A 395 -4.66 -0.54 -12.76
N LEU A 396 -5.84 0.08 -12.87
CA LEU A 396 -7.08 -0.48 -12.35
C LEU A 396 -7.49 -1.76 -13.08
N GLU A 397 -7.32 -1.81 -14.41
CA GLU A 397 -7.51 -3.04 -15.20
C GLU A 397 -6.60 -4.17 -14.70
N GLU A 398 -5.32 -3.88 -14.46
CA GLU A 398 -4.38 -4.84 -13.89
C GLU A 398 -4.83 -5.31 -12.50
N GLN A 399 -5.32 -4.41 -11.63
CA GLN A 399 -5.79 -4.81 -10.30
C GLN A 399 -7.05 -5.67 -10.36
N LEU A 400 -8.02 -5.33 -11.21
CA LEU A 400 -9.27 -6.08 -11.33
C LEU A 400 -9.07 -7.48 -11.93
N SER A 401 -8.00 -7.68 -12.73
CA SER A 401 -7.61 -8.99 -13.24
C SER A 401 -7.08 -9.96 -12.15
N LYS A 402 -6.69 -9.44 -10.98
CA LYS A 402 -6.16 -10.26 -9.88
C LYS A 402 -7.31 -10.97 -9.15
N PRO A 403 -7.14 -12.22 -8.70
CA PRO A 403 -8.19 -12.98 -8.03
C PRO A 403 -8.49 -12.39 -6.64
N ALA A 404 -9.78 -12.30 -6.33
CA ALA A 404 -10.33 -11.95 -5.01
C ALA A 404 -11.77 -12.45 -4.92
N ASN A 405 -12.20 -12.79 -3.71
CA ASN A 405 -13.56 -13.26 -3.42
C ASN A 405 -14.51 -12.08 -3.18
N VAL A 406 -14.04 -11.07 -2.45
CA VAL A 406 -14.76 -9.80 -2.22
C VAL A 406 -13.85 -8.64 -2.61
N ARG A 407 -14.43 -7.61 -3.23
CA ARG A 407 -13.73 -6.39 -3.67
C ARG A 407 -14.43 -5.16 -3.10
N ILE A 408 -13.66 -4.29 -2.47
CA ILE A 408 -14.10 -2.95 -2.10
C ILE A 408 -13.42 -1.96 -3.03
N ILE A 409 -14.20 -1.18 -3.77
CA ILE A 409 -13.69 -0.04 -4.55
C ILE A 409 -14.04 1.24 -3.79
N ALA A 410 -13.03 1.89 -3.24
CA ALA A 410 -13.14 3.14 -2.50
C ALA A 410 -12.99 4.33 -3.44
N SER A 411 -14.03 5.16 -3.52
CA SER A 411 -14.08 6.39 -4.32
C SER A 411 -14.31 7.58 -3.40
N SER A 412 -13.67 8.72 -3.61
CA SER A 412 -13.90 9.87 -2.74
C SER A 412 -15.31 10.44 -2.91
N ILE A 413 -15.80 10.47 -4.15
CA ILE A 413 -17.14 10.92 -4.55
C ILE A 413 -18.05 9.74 -4.90
N GLN A 414 -19.37 9.95 -4.86
CA GLN A 414 -20.37 8.91 -5.19
C GLN A 414 -20.24 8.40 -6.63
N PHE A 415 -20.26 7.08 -6.81
CA PHE A 415 -20.10 6.42 -8.10
C PHE A 415 -21.43 6.29 -8.87
N LEU A 416 -22.45 5.72 -8.25
CA LEU A 416 -23.74 5.47 -8.92
C LEU A 416 -24.63 6.69 -8.90
N ALA A 417 -24.64 7.43 -7.78
CA ALA A 417 -25.60 8.49 -7.55
C ALA A 417 -25.63 9.53 -8.69
N GLU A 418 -26.85 9.95 -9.06
CA GLU A 418 -27.06 11.07 -9.98
C GLU A 418 -27.62 12.26 -9.22
N ALA A 419 -26.75 12.87 -8.45
CA ALA A 419 -27.12 13.97 -7.59
C ALA A 419 -27.19 15.30 -8.38
N VAL A 420 -28.35 15.95 -8.32
CA VAL A 420 -28.62 17.16 -9.12
C VAL A 420 -27.72 18.32 -8.71
N GLY A 421 -26.68 18.58 -9.53
CA GLY A 421 -25.78 19.72 -9.37
C GLY A 421 -24.53 19.46 -8.52
N GLN A 422 -24.43 18.26 -7.95
CA GLN A 422 -23.33 17.87 -7.06
C GLN A 422 -22.22 17.16 -7.80
N GLU A 423 -21.07 17.09 -7.15
CA GLU A 423 -19.94 16.35 -7.67
C GLU A 423 -20.13 14.85 -7.43
N THR A 424 -20.12 14.09 -8.53
CA THR A 424 -20.27 12.63 -8.58
C THR A 424 -19.66 12.13 -9.88
N TRP A 425 -19.49 10.82 -10.01
CA TRP A 425 -19.12 10.21 -11.29
C TRP A 425 -20.11 10.51 -12.42
N SER A 426 -21.37 10.85 -12.11
CA SER A 426 -22.36 11.24 -13.12
C SER A 426 -22.02 12.53 -13.88
N ASN A 427 -21.08 13.35 -13.36
CA ASN A 427 -20.61 14.52 -14.09
C ASN A 427 -19.74 14.16 -15.30
N LEU A 428 -19.08 13.00 -15.30
CA LEU A 428 -18.28 12.47 -16.40
C LEU A 428 -18.86 11.11 -16.86
N PRO A 429 -20.05 11.10 -17.51
CA PRO A 429 -20.78 9.88 -17.81
C PRO A 429 -19.98 8.85 -18.61
N ARG A 430 -19.10 9.26 -19.54
CA ARG A 430 -18.28 8.30 -20.31
C ARG A 430 -17.31 7.52 -19.43
N GLU A 431 -16.73 8.16 -18.43
CA GLU A 431 -15.81 7.54 -17.47
C GLU A 431 -16.56 6.59 -16.53
N ARG A 432 -17.77 6.96 -16.11
CA ARG A 432 -18.64 6.05 -15.33
C ARG A 432 -19.00 4.81 -16.13
N HIS A 433 -19.36 4.95 -17.41
CA HIS A 433 -19.62 3.79 -18.28
C HIS A 433 -18.35 2.95 -18.49
N ARG A 434 -17.18 3.58 -18.66
CA ARG A 434 -15.89 2.87 -18.76
C ARG A 434 -15.61 2.00 -17.53
N MET A 435 -15.93 2.47 -16.32
CA MET A 435 -15.83 1.65 -15.10
C MET A 435 -16.72 0.40 -15.21
N LEU A 436 -18.00 0.57 -15.57
CA LEU A 436 -18.95 -0.54 -15.68
C LEU A 436 -18.50 -1.55 -16.76
N ASP A 437 -18.02 -1.07 -17.90
CA ASP A 437 -17.47 -1.89 -18.97
C ASP A 437 -16.21 -2.65 -18.50
N LEU A 438 -15.36 -2.01 -17.71
CA LEU A 438 -14.14 -2.61 -17.17
C LEU A 438 -14.45 -3.73 -16.16
N LEU A 439 -15.42 -3.53 -15.27
CA LEU A 439 -15.88 -4.60 -14.36
C LEU A 439 -16.37 -5.81 -15.15
N LYS A 440 -17.09 -5.58 -16.26
CA LYS A 440 -17.58 -6.64 -17.14
C LYS A 440 -16.46 -7.33 -17.91
N SER A 441 -15.52 -6.59 -18.49
CA SER A 441 -14.44 -7.16 -19.32
C SER A 441 -13.43 -7.96 -18.49
N THR A 442 -13.19 -7.54 -17.25
CA THR A 442 -12.30 -8.24 -16.31
C THR A 442 -12.98 -9.41 -15.58
N ASN A 443 -14.31 -9.56 -15.72
CA ASN A 443 -15.13 -10.46 -14.91
C ASN A 443 -14.86 -10.27 -13.41
N ALA A 444 -14.63 -9.02 -12.98
CA ALA A 444 -14.47 -8.71 -11.58
C ALA A 444 -15.80 -9.00 -10.89
N ASN A 445 -15.79 -9.86 -9.86
CA ASN A 445 -16.96 -10.26 -9.08
C ASN A 445 -16.84 -9.78 -7.63
N GLY A 446 -17.96 -9.78 -6.90
CA GLY A 446 -17.97 -9.46 -5.47
C GLY A 446 -17.67 -7.99 -5.17
N VAL A 447 -17.99 -7.06 -6.08
CA VAL A 447 -17.62 -5.64 -5.97
C VAL A 447 -18.66 -4.85 -5.19
N ILE A 448 -18.20 -4.13 -4.16
CA ILE A 448 -18.93 -3.10 -3.43
C ILE A 448 -18.19 -1.78 -3.61
N PHE A 449 -18.89 -0.72 -4.03
CA PHE A 449 -18.36 0.64 -3.97
C PHE A 449 -18.66 1.26 -2.60
N ILE A 450 -17.69 2.00 -2.07
CA ILE A 450 -17.88 2.88 -0.92
C ILE A 450 -17.47 4.30 -1.27
N SER A 451 -18.20 5.29 -0.75
CA SER A 451 -17.99 6.70 -1.11
C SER A 451 -18.18 7.71 0.03
N GLY A 452 -17.67 8.93 -0.18
CA GLY A 452 -17.71 10.06 0.76
C GLY A 452 -18.39 11.32 0.19
N ASP A 453 -17.77 12.49 0.40
CA ASP A 453 -18.15 13.85 -0.06
C ASP A 453 -19.49 14.43 0.47
N ARG A 454 -20.53 13.61 0.57
CA ARG A 454 -21.90 14.15 0.60
C ARG A 454 -22.34 14.79 1.91
N HIS A 455 -21.70 14.47 3.03
CA HIS A 455 -22.12 14.79 4.41
C HIS A 455 -23.47 14.18 4.84
N TRP A 456 -23.95 13.17 4.11
CA TRP A 456 -24.99 12.24 4.54
C TRP A 456 -24.66 10.84 4.04
N SER A 457 -25.39 9.85 4.54
CA SER A 457 -25.27 8.46 4.13
C SER A 457 -26.49 7.98 3.36
N GLU A 458 -26.24 7.21 2.31
CA GLU A 458 -27.25 6.55 1.51
C GLU A 458 -26.67 5.31 0.81
N LEU A 459 -27.54 4.43 0.35
CA LEU A 459 -27.17 3.30 -0.50
C LEU A 459 -27.79 3.51 -1.89
N SER A 460 -26.95 3.42 -2.92
CA SER A 460 -27.38 3.35 -4.32
C SER A 460 -27.16 1.94 -4.87
N SER A 461 -28.00 1.53 -5.83
CA SER A 461 -27.86 0.24 -6.51
C SER A 461 -28.14 0.33 -8.00
N LEU A 462 -27.43 -0.46 -8.80
CA LEU A 462 -27.70 -0.69 -10.22
C LEU A 462 -27.67 -2.19 -10.51
N SER A 463 -28.77 -2.75 -11.01
CA SER A 463 -28.88 -4.15 -11.42
C SER A 463 -29.11 -4.34 -12.93
N GLN A 464 -29.50 -3.29 -13.65
CA GLN A 464 -29.73 -3.38 -15.10
C GLN A 464 -28.45 -3.11 -15.90
N GLY A 465 -28.12 -4.01 -16.84
CA GLY A 465 -27.01 -3.82 -17.77
C GLY A 465 -25.63 -4.11 -17.19
N VAL A 466 -25.57 -4.67 -15.99
CA VAL A 466 -24.35 -5.06 -15.25
C VAL A 466 -24.40 -6.57 -14.96
N PRO A 467 -23.26 -7.25 -14.76
CA PRO A 467 -23.24 -8.72 -14.61
C PRO A 467 -23.81 -9.24 -13.28
N TYR A 468 -23.96 -8.37 -12.29
CA TYR A 468 -24.56 -8.61 -10.97
C TYR A 468 -24.92 -7.25 -10.34
N PRO A 469 -25.77 -7.20 -9.30
CA PRO A 469 -26.10 -5.95 -8.63
C PRO A 469 -24.86 -5.21 -8.10
N ILE A 470 -24.67 -3.97 -8.57
CA ILE A 470 -23.61 -3.09 -8.05
C ILE A 470 -24.21 -2.21 -6.97
N TYR A 471 -23.58 -2.20 -5.81
CA TYR A 471 -23.91 -1.34 -4.68
C TYR A 471 -22.87 -0.24 -4.50
N ASP A 472 -23.32 0.98 -4.22
CA ASP A 472 -22.50 2.15 -3.88
C ASP A 472 -22.99 2.72 -2.55
N PHE A 473 -22.21 2.51 -1.49
CA PHE A 473 -22.58 2.83 -0.13
C PHE A 473 -21.82 4.03 0.41
N THR A 474 -22.52 5.15 0.56
CA THR A 474 -21.94 6.40 1.00
C THR A 474 -21.98 6.49 2.53
N SER A 475 -20.83 6.75 3.17
CA SER A 475 -20.76 7.13 4.58
C SER A 475 -20.09 8.48 4.72
N SER A 476 -20.92 9.48 4.97
CA SER A 476 -20.49 10.84 5.22
C SER A 476 -21.48 11.49 6.20
N SER A 477 -21.08 12.23 7.21
CA SER A 477 -19.71 12.60 7.60
C SER A 477 -19.36 12.09 9.00
N PHE A 478 -18.06 12.05 9.32
CA PHE A 478 -17.61 11.79 10.69
C PHE A 478 -18.00 12.92 11.66
N ASN A 479 -17.87 14.18 11.25
CA ASN A 479 -18.30 15.31 12.07
C ASN A 479 -18.69 16.59 11.29
N GLN A 480 -18.49 16.64 9.97
CA GLN A 480 -18.87 17.80 9.16
C GLN A 480 -20.31 17.68 8.66
N LEU A 481 -21.29 18.10 9.44
CA LEU A 481 -22.70 18.04 9.04
C LEU A 481 -23.03 19.10 7.98
N HIS A 482 -23.98 18.80 7.09
CA HIS A 482 -24.45 19.75 6.08
C HIS A 482 -25.78 20.39 6.47
N GLY A 483 -25.84 21.72 6.47
CA GLY A 483 -27.05 22.47 6.85
C GLY A 483 -28.06 22.72 5.73
N ARG A 484 -27.87 22.15 4.52
CA ARG A 484 -28.76 22.39 3.36
C ARG A 484 -29.70 21.21 3.10
N GLY A 485 -30.85 21.53 2.49
CA GLY A 485 -31.96 20.62 2.13
C GLY A 485 -31.52 19.43 1.27
N THR A 486 -31.11 18.39 1.98
CA THR A 486 -30.67 17.09 1.50
C THR A 486 -31.63 16.04 2.09
N PRO A 487 -31.80 14.88 1.45
CA PRO A 487 -31.05 14.38 0.31
C PRO A 487 -31.45 15.04 -1.01
N THR A 488 -30.50 15.12 -1.95
CA THR A 488 -30.81 15.47 -3.35
C THR A 488 -31.54 14.32 -4.05
N GLU A 489 -32.16 14.59 -5.19
CA GLU A 489 -32.69 13.51 -6.03
C GLU A 489 -31.55 12.59 -6.44
N ASN A 490 -31.78 11.28 -6.32
CA ASN A 490 -30.88 10.23 -6.77
C ASN A 490 -31.75 9.11 -7.34
N ARG A 491 -31.71 8.91 -8.65
CA ARG A 491 -32.53 7.90 -9.34
C ARG A 491 -32.14 6.46 -8.99
N PHE A 492 -30.94 6.25 -8.45
CA PHE A 492 -30.39 4.94 -8.11
C PHE A 492 -30.50 4.62 -6.62
N ARG A 493 -31.16 5.48 -5.83
CA ARG A 493 -31.34 5.27 -4.40
C ARG A 493 -32.04 3.94 -4.13
N HIS A 494 -31.38 3.09 -3.36
CA HIS A 494 -31.86 1.75 -3.02
C HIS A 494 -32.70 1.75 -1.74
N LEU A 495 -32.21 2.43 -0.69
CA LEU A 495 -32.91 2.51 0.59
C LEU A 495 -33.87 3.70 0.63
N PRO A 496 -35.04 3.58 1.28
CA PRO A 496 -36.02 4.67 1.36
C PRO A 496 -35.52 5.87 2.18
N ASN A 497 -34.57 5.64 3.10
CA ASN A 497 -34.09 6.63 4.06
C ASN A 497 -32.62 6.98 3.79
N THR A 498 -32.24 8.18 4.22
CA THR A 498 -30.86 8.68 4.27
C THR A 498 -30.53 9.09 5.70
N PHE A 499 -29.26 9.12 6.08
CA PHE A 499 -28.82 9.47 7.42
C PHE A 499 -27.89 10.68 7.42
N HIS A 500 -28.17 11.67 8.27
CA HIS A 500 -27.59 13.03 8.18
C HIS A 500 -26.83 13.47 9.45
N GLN A 501 -26.61 12.56 10.39
CA GLN A 501 -25.82 12.83 11.59
C GLN A 501 -24.44 12.20 11.46
N ALA A 502 -23.56 12.50 12.42
CA ALA A 502 -22.23 11.93 12.51
C ALA A 502 -22.31 10.39 12.46
N ASN A 503 -21.60 9.78 11.51
CA ASN A 503 -21.67 8.34 11.26
C ASN A 503 -20.36 7.75 10.73
N TYR A 504 -20.32 6.43 10.68
CA TYR A 504 -19.34 5.64 9.97
C TYR A 504 -20.02 4.42 9.31
N GLY A 505 -19.47 3.98 8.19
CA GLY A 505 -19.89 2.78 7.48
C GLY A 505 -19.19 1.54 8.02
N VAL A 506 -19.89 0.41 7.96
CA VAL A 506 -19.39 -0.91 8.32
C VAL A 506 -19.71 -1.90 7.21
N ILE A 507 -18.72 -2.69 6.82
CA ILE A 507 -18.91 -3.89 5.99
C ILE A 507 -18.52 -5.09 6.84
N ARG A 508 -19.47 -6.01 7.05
CA ARG A 508 -19.23 -7.30 7.69
C ARG A 508 -19.23 -8.38 6.64
N ILE A 509 -18.12 -9.09 6.49
CA ILE A 509 -17.99 -10.18 5.55
C ILE A 509 -18.09 -11.49 6.33
N ASP A 510 -19.05 -12.33 5.94
CA ASP A 510 -19.15 -13.71 6.39
C ASP A 510 -18.44 -14.61 5.38
N TRP A 511 -17.37 -15.24 5.83
CA TRP A 511 -16.52 -16.12 5.04
C TRP A 511 -16.84 -17.61 5.20
N ASP A 512 -17.82 -17.96 6.04
CA ASP A 512 -18.10 -19.38 6.39
C ASP A 512 -19.14 -20.02 5.45
N ALA A 513 -19.83 -19.21 4.65
CA ALA A 513 -20.67 -19.67 3.57
C ALA A 513 -19.86 -20.15 2.35
N VAL A 514 -20.48 -20.98 1.49
CA VAL A 514 -19.86 -21.46 0.23
C VAL A 514 -19.49 -20.28 -0.68
N GLU A 515 -20.34 -19.26 -0.71
CA GLU A 515 -20.05 -17.96 -1.29
C GLU A 515 -20.06 -16.91 -0.18
N PRO A 516 -19.05 -16.03 -0.07
CA PRO A 516 -18.99 -15.07 1.00
C PRO A 516 -20.17 -14.10 0.92
N SER A 517 -20.77 -13.76 2.06
CA SER A 517 -21.85 -12.77 2.11
C SER A 517 -21.36 -11.48 2.78
N ALA A 518 -21.96 -10.33 2.45
CA ALA A 518 -21.59 -9.05 3.03
C ALA A 518 -22.81 -8.29 3.57
N MET A 519 -22.73 -7.82 4.82
CA MET A 519 -23.70 -6.90 5.42
C MET A 519 -23.11 -5.50 5.45
N LEU A 520 -23.85 -4.54 4.90
CA LEU A 520 -23.55 -3.12 4.90
C LEU A 520 -24.33 -2.45 6.02
N GLU A 521 -23.67 -1.62 6.84
CA GLU A 521 -24.33 -0.82 7.89
C GLU A 521 -23.83 0.63 7.93
N ILE A 522 -24.69 1.58 8.27
CA ILE A 522 -24.30 2.89 8.80
C ILE A 522 -24.57 2.90 10.29
N ARG A 523 -23.57 3.28 11.08
CA ARG A 523 -23.70 3.40 12.54
C ARG A 523 -23.40 4.81 13.00
N ASP A 524 -24.13 5.24 14.03
CA ASP A 524 -23.93 6.55 14.65
C ASP A 524 -22.98 6.51 15.86
N LEU A 525 -22.84 7.64 16.56
CA LEU A 525 -21.99 7.78 17.73
C LEU A 525 -22.40 6.89 18.93
N SER A 526 -23.69 6.57 19.06
CA SER A 526 -24.17 5.64 20.09
C SER A 526 -23.79 4.19 19.77
N GLY A 527 -23.57 3.89 18.49
CA GLY A 527 -23.30 2.56 17.96
C GLY A 527 -24.54 1.86 17.41
N GLU A 528 -25.68 2.57 17.35
CA GLU A 528 -26.91 2.09 16.73
C GLU A 528 -26.79 2.08 15.21
N THR A 529 -27.36 1.04 14.59
CA THR A 529 -27.44 0.89 13.14
C THR A 529 -28.61 1.70 12.60
N GLN A 530 -28.30 2.64 11.70
CA GLN A 530 -29.22 3.62 11.14
C GLN A 530 -29.67 3.25 9.72
N LEU A 531 -28.76 2.66 8.93
CA LEU A 531 -29.04 2.04 7.64
C LEU A 531 -28.40 0.65 7.64
N GLN A 532 -29.04 -0.32 7.00
CA GLN A 532 -28.46 -1.64 6.79
C GLN A 532 -28.93 -2.27 5.49
N HIS A 533 -28.10 -3.12 4.88
CA HIS A 533 -28.43 -3.87 3.68
C HIS A 533 -27.58 -5.13 3.54
N GLN A 534 -28.20 -6.26 3.25
CA GLN A 534 -27.50 -7.50 2.90
C GLN A 534 -27.18 -7.46 1.40
N VAL A 535 -25.89 -7.55 1.06
CA VAL A 535 -25.46 -7.61 -0.34
C VAL A 535 -25.96 -8.90 -0.99
N ASP A 536 -26.56 -8.74 -2.16
CA ASP A 536 -26.92 -9.82 -3.06
C ASP A 536 -25.90 -9.88 -4.21
N TRP A 537 -25.34 -11.07 -4.42
CA TRP A 537 -24.36 -11.32 -5.47
C TRP A 537 -24.98 -11.99 -6.71
N GLU A 538 -26.23 -12.44 -6.61
CA GLU A 538 -26.97 -13.08 -7.70
C GLU A 538 -27.87 -12.05 -8.44
N GLU A 539 -28.25 -12.37 -9.68
CA GLU A 539 -29.20 -11.57 -10.49
C GLU A 539 -30.68 -11.83 -10.16
#